data_AF-A0A2X3CVR8-F1
#
_entry.id   AF-A0A2X3CVR8-F1
#
_cell.length_a   1.000
_cell.length_b   1.000
_cell.length_c   1.000
_cell.angle_alpha   90.00
_cell.angle_beta   90.00
_cell.angle_gamma   90.00
#
_symmetry.space_group_name_H-M   'P 1'
#
loop_
_entity.id
_entity.type
_entity.pdbx_description
1 polymer ?
#
loop_
_entity_poly.entity_id
_entity_poly.type
_entity_poly.pdbx_seq_one_letter_code
_entity_poly.pdbx_strand_id
1 'polypeptide(L)'
;MAVHCVVPPHPAALFVANKLGADIGTVIVYGLLVGLIASLVGGPLFLRLLGNRLPFKPVPAEFSNLDVREESTLPSLGATLFTVLLPIGLMLVKTVAELNMAKGGTLYTVLEFIGNPITAMFIAVFVAYYMLGIRRQMGMGVLLTHTENGFGSIANILLIIGAGGAFNAILKSSGLADSLRGDPVEP
;
A
#
# COMPACT_ATOMS: atom_id res chain seq x y z
N MET A 1 9.67 -4.85 3.80
CA MET A 1 8.62 -5.44 4.66
C MET A 1 8.02 -4.46 5.65
N ALA A 2 8.81 -3.74 6.47
CA ALA A 2 8.28 -2.83 7.49
C ALA A 2 7.20 -1.84 6.98
N VAL A 3 7.49 -1.13 5.88
CA VAL A 3 6.54 -0.16 5.29
C VAL A 3 5.30 -0.84 4.70
N HIS A 4 5.44 -2.04 4.15
CA HIS A 4 4.32 -2.79 3.54
C HIS A 4 3.26 -3.19 4.58
N CYS A 5 3.65 -3.43 5.83
CA CYS A 5 2.74 -3.86 6.89
C CYS A 5 2.16 -2.68 7.69
N VAL A 6 2.88 -1.56 7.79
CA VAL A 6 2.58 -0.48 8.74
C VAL A 6 1.83 0.69 8.10
N VAL A 7 2.00 0.92 6.78
CA VAL A 7 1.55 2.16 6.14
C VAL A 7 0.35 1.87 5.21
N PRO A 8 -0.82 2.53 5.41
CA PRO A 8 -1.88 2.58 4.40
C PRO A 8 -1.30 3.18 3.09
N PRO A 9 -1.49 2.57 1.91
CA PRO A 9 -2.78 2.07 1.42
C PRO A 9 -2.88 0.53 1.38
N HIS A 10 -1.98 -0.19 2.06
CA HIS A 10 -2.03 -1.65 2.07
C HIS A 10 -3.39 -2.15 2.58
N PRO A 11 -4.08 -3.10 1.90
CA PRO A 11 -5.46 -3.46 2.21
C PRO A 11 -5.71 -3.81 3.67
N ALA A 12 -4.79 -4.54 4.32
CA ALA A 12 -4.91 -4.91 5.73
C ALA A 12 -4.80 -3.69 6.67
N ALA A 13 -3.79 -2.84 6.46
CA ALA A 13 -3.59 -1.62 7.26
C ALA A 13 -4.73 -0.61 7.05
N LEU A 14 -5.18 -0.48 5.79
CA LEU A 14 -6.30 0.38 5.41
C LEU A 14 -7.62 -0.10 6.04
N PHE A 15 -7.88 -1.41 6.06
CA PHE A 15 -9.08 -1.96 6.69
C PHE A 15 -9.12 -1.67 8.20
N VAL A 16 -8.02 -1.87 8.90
CA VAL A 16 -7.93 -1.59 10.35
C VAL A 16 -8.09 -0.10 10.63
N ALA A 17 -7.42 0.77 9.87
CA ALA A 17 -7.56 2.23 10.03
C ALA A 17 -9.02 2.68 9.83
N ASN A 18 -9.69 2.18 8.79
CA ASN A 18 -11.10 2.48 8.55
C ASN A 18 -12.03 1.93 9.64
N LYS A 19 -11.75 0.73 10.18
CA LYS A 19 -12.55 0.14 11.26
C LYS A 19 -12.40 0.87 12.59
N LEU A 20 -11.23 1.44 12.86
CA LEU A 20 -10.99 2.25 14.06
C LEU A 20 -11.44 3.71 13.88
N GLY A 21 -11.91 4.11 12.69
CA GLY A 21 -12.27 5.49 12.39
C GLY A 21 -11.07 6.45 12.43
N ALA A 22 -9.86 5.93 12.24
CA ALA A 22 -8.65 6.74 12.24
C ALA A 22 -8.49 7.51 10.92
N ASP A 23 -8.07 8.77 11.00
CA ASP A 23 -7.71 9.54 9.81
C ASP A 23 -6.52 8.89 9.08
N ILE A 24 -6.70 8.64 7.79
CA ILE A 24 -5.80 7.81 7.00
C ILE A 24 -4.47 8.53 6.79
N GLY A 25 -4.47 9.84 6.55
CA GLY A 25 -3.22 10.58 6.37
C GLY A 25 -2.41 10.67 7.66
N THR A 26 -3.07 10.82 8.81
CA THR A 26 -2.40 10.77 10.11
C THR A 26 -1.74 9.41 10.36
N VAL A 27 -2.44 8.31 10.08
CA VAL A 27 -1.88 6.95 10.16
C VAL A 27 -0.71 6.78 9.20
N ILE A 28 -0.76 7.37 8.00
CA ILE A 28 0.34 7.35 7.04
C ILE A 28 1.57 8.09 7.59
N VAL A 29 1.40 9.28 8.17
CA VAL A 29 2.52 10.07 8.73
C VAL A 29 3.20 9.30 9.86
N TYR A 30 2.44 8.82 10.84
CA TYR A 30 2.99 8.05 11.96
C TYR A 30 3.59 6.72 11.48
N GLY A 31 2.90 6.03 10.56
CA GLY A 31 3.37 4.76 10.01
C GLY A 31 4.68 4.91 9.23
N LEU A 32 4.83 6.01 8.47
CA LEU A 32 6.07 6.31 7.75
C LEU A 32 7.19 6.65 8.73
N LEU A 33 6.92 7.46 9.75
CA LEU A 33 7.91 7.83 10.77
C LEU A 33 8.41 6.59 11.51
N VAL A 34 7.50 5.79 12.06
CA VAL A 34 7.85 4.56 12.79
C VAL A 34 8.50 3.53 11.85
N GLY A 35 7.95 3.34 10.66
CA GLY A 35 8.46 2.40 9.66
C GLY A 35 9.87 2.75 9.17
N LEU A 36 10.17 4.03 8.98
CA LEU A 36 11.48 4.52 8.58
C LEU A 36 12.50 4.32 9.70
N ILE A 37 12.16 4.70 10.93
CA ILE A 37 13.04 4.48 12.09
C ILE A 37 13.29 2.98 12.30
N ALA A 38 12.25 2.15 12.26
CA ALA A 38 12.37 0.71 12.39
C ALA A 38 13.22 0.10 11.27
N SER A 39 13.09 0.58 10.03
CA SER A 39 13.90 0.10 8.90
C SER A 39 15.37 0.53 9.01
N LEU A 40 15.62 1.77 9.41
CA LEU A 40 16.97 2.34 9.49
C LEU A 40 17.75 1.81 10.70
N VAL A 41 17.08 1.51 11.80
CA VAL A 41 17.71 0.89 12.97
C VAL A 41 17.75 -0.63 12.80
N GLY A 42 16.62 -1.24 12.45
CA GLY A 42 16.46 -2.69 12.38
C GLY A 42 17.33 -3.35 11.31
N GLY A 43 17.50 -2.75 10.13
CA GLY A 43 18.35 -3.31 9.07
C GLY A 43 19.83 -3.42 9.50
N PRO A 44 20.50 -2.30 9.79
CA PRO A 44 21.88 -2.29 10.26
C PRO A 44 22.08 -3.03 11.58
N LEU A 45 21.13 -2.95 12.53
CA LEU A 45 21.22 -3.68 13.79
C LEU A 45 21.13 -5.19 13.56
N PHE A 46 20.22 -5.67 12.71
CA PHE A 46 20.10 -7.08 12.35
C PHE A 46 21.36 -7.59 11.66
N LEU A 47 21.92 -6.81 10.71
CA LEU A 47 23.18 -7.13 10.04
C LEU A 47 24.36 -7.17 11.03
N ARG A 48 24.41 -6.26 12.01
CA ARG A 48 25.43 -6.28 13.08
C ARG A 48 25.25 -7.45 14.04
N LEU A 49 24.01 -7.85 14.35
CA LEU A 49 23.72 -8.95 15.27
C LEU A 49 24.05 -10.31 14.67
N LEU A 50 23.77 -10.50 13.37
CA LEU A 50 24.10 -11.74 12.65
C LEU A 50 25.57 -11.78 12.22
N GLY A 51 26.19 -10.63 11.92
CA GLY A 51 27.60 -10.52 11.55
C GLY A 51 28.02 -11.53 10.48
N ASN A 52 29.25 -12.05 10.59
CA ASN A 52 29.79 -13.11 9.72
C ASN A 52 29.27 -14.53 10.03
N ARG A 53 28.24 -14.69 10.88
CA ARG A 53 27.73 -16.02 11.27
C ARG A 53 26.81 -16.64 10.23
N LEU A 54 26.42 -15.87 9.21
CA LEU A 54 25.72 -16.40 8.06
C LEU A 54 26.74 -17.08 7.14
N PRO A 55 26.57 -18.37 6.79
CA PRO A 55 27.38 -18.98 5.76
C PRO A 55 27.17 -18.17 4.48
N PHE A 56 28.26 -17.69 3.89
CA PHE A 56 28.25 -17.07 2.57
C PHE A 56 27.82 -18.15 1.58
N LYS A 57 26.51 -18.32 1.40
CA LYS A 57 25.97 -19.20 0.39
C LYS A 57 26.17 -18.47 -0.93
N PRO A 58 27.00 -18.98 -1.86
CA PRO A 58 27.12 -18.37 -3.17
C PRO A 58 25.72 -18.26 -3.74
N VAL A 59 25.39 -17.04 -4.16
CA VAL A 59 24.11 -16.72 -4.79
C VAL A 59 23.98 -17.70 -5.97
N PRO A 60 22.92 -18.53 -6.03
CA PRO A 60 22.75 -19.48 -7.13
C PRO A 60 22.91 -18.76 -8.47
N ALA A 61 23.50 -19.42 -9.47
CA ALA A 61 23.82 -18.78 -10.75
C ALA A 61 22.59 -18.16 -11.44
N GLU A 62 21.39 -18.63 -11.11
CA GLU A 62 20.10 -18.06 -11.54
C GLU A 62 19.85 -16.63 -11.02
N PHE A 63 20.45 -16.24 -9.89
CA PHE A 63 20.38 -14.89 -9.31
C PHE A 63 21.67 -14.09 -9.50
N SER A 64 22.77 -14.71 -9.97
CA SER A 64 24.01 -14.01 -10.33
C SER A 64 24.03 -13.51 -11.78
N ASN A 65 23.06 -13.93 -12.61
CA ASN A 65 22.77 -13.29 -13.89
C ASN A 65 22.04 -11.97 -13.64
N LEU A 66 22.73 -11.02 -13.03
CA LEU A 66 22.42 -9.62 -13.22
C LEU A 66 22.84 -9.32 -14.65
N ASP A 67 21.94 -9.50 -15.62
CA ASP A 67 22.01 -8.69 -16.83
C ASP A 67 22.12 -7.25 -16.32
N VAL A 68 23.32 -6.69 -16.40
CA VAL A 68 23.59 -5.30 -16.00
C VAL A 68 22.80 -4.49 -17.01
N ARG A 69 21.53 -4.22 -16.66
CA ARG A 69 20.67 -3.37 -17.47
C ARG A 69 21.39 -2.03 -17.53
N GLU A 70 21.76 -1.65 -18.75
CA GLU A 70 22.30 -0.33 -19.08
C GLU A 70 21.56 0.74 -18.26
N GLU A 71 22.30 1.60 -17.57
CA GLU A 71 21.75 2.61 -16.66
C GLU A 71 20.74 3.53 -17.37
N SER A 72 20.88 3.67 -18.70
CA SER A 72 19.99 4.37 -19.62
C SER A 72 18.58 3.76 -19.76
N THR A 73 18.40 2.49 -19.40
CA THR A 73 17.12 1.78 -19.44
C THR A 73 16.34 1.87 -18.12
N LEU A 74 16.99 2.34 -17.06
CA LEU A 74 16.38 2.47 -15.74
C LEU A 74 15.56 3.75 -15.62
N PRO A 75 14.50 3.74 -14.78
CA PRO A 75 13.90 4.97 -14.32
C PRO A 75 14.91 6.00 -13.83
N SER A 76 14.69 7.27 -14.20
CA SER A 76 15.26 8.34 -13.39
C SER A 76 14.73 8.23 -11.97
N LEU A 77 15.62 8.32 -10.99
CA LEU A 77 15.28 8.22 -9.57
C LEU A 77 14.14 9.19 -9.20
N GLY A 78 14.16 10.39 -9.77
CA GLY A 78 13.11 11.40 -9.58
C GLY A 78 11.74 10.96 -10.08
N ALA A 79 11.64 10.32 -11.26
CA ALA A 79 10.35 9.86 -11.79
C ALA A 79 9.76 8.72 -10.94
N THR A 80 10.61 7.79 -10.50
CA THR A 80 10.19 6.69 -9.60
C THR A 80 9.75 7.24 -8.25
N LEU A 81 10.55 8.11 -7.65
CA LEU A 81 10.26 8.69 -6.34
C LEU A 81 8.97 9.51 -6.39
N PHE A 82 8.78 10.31 -7.44
CA PHE A 82 7.55 11.06 -7.66
C PHE A 82 6.34 10.13 -7.78
N THR A 83 6.44 9.06 -8.58
CA THR A 83 5.31 8.13 -8.79
C THR A 83 4.93 7.40 -7.50
N VAL A 84 5.90 7.04 -6.67
CA VAL A 84 5.66 6.38 -5.37
C VAL A 84 5.10 7.36 -4.32
N LEU A 85 5.55 8.61 -4.31
CA LEU A 85 5.10 9.63 -3.36
C LEU A 85 3.76 10.26 -3.74
N LEU A 86 3.40 10.27 -5.03
CA LEU A 86 2.16 10.88 -5.52
C LEU A 86 0.90 10.45 -4.75
N PRO A 87 0.57 9.14 -4.61
CA PRO A 87 -0.64 8.74 -3.89
C PRO A 87 -0.62 9.16 -2.42
N ILE A 88 0.56 9.12 -1.78
CA ILE A 88 0.74 9.58 -0.40
C ILE A 88 0.48 11.08 -0.29
N GLY A 89 1.04 11.87 -1.21
CA GLY A 89 0.81 13.32 -1.27
C GLY A 89 -0.67 13.65 -1.43
N LEU A 90 -1.36 12.98 -2.35
CA LEU A 90 -2.81 13.16 -2.54
C LEU A 90 -3.60 12.81 -1.27
N MET A 91 -3.26 11.72 -0.58
CA MET A 91 -3.91 11.34 0.68
C MET A 91 -3.68 12.36 1.80
N LEU A 92 -2.48 12.94 1.90
CA LEU A 92 -2.17 13.98 2.88
C LEU A 92 -2.94 15.28 2.61
N VAL A 93 -3.22 15.60 1.34
CA VAL A 93 -4.04 16.77 0.98
C VAL A 93 -5.43 16.68 1.60
N LYS A 94 -6.04 15.49 1.64
CA LYS A 94 -7.32 15.28 2.33
C LYS A 94 -7.20 15.58 3.83
N THR A 95 -6.21 15.04 4.51
CA THR A 95 -6.00 15.29 5.96
C THR A 95 -5.76 16.77 6.25
N VAL A 96 -4.98 17.47 5.42
CA VAL A 96 -4.78 18.93 5.57
C VAL A 96 -6.10 19.69 5.39
N ALA A 97 -6.92 19.29 4.41
CA ALA A 97 -8.23 19.90 4.18
C ALA A 97 -9.18 19.67 5.36
N GLU A 98 -9.21 18.46 5.93
CA GLU A 98 -10.01 18.13 7.12
C GLU A 98 -9.60 18.93 8.37
N LEU A 99 -8.31 19.24 8.51
CA LEU A 99 -7.79 19.98 9.66
C LEU A 99 -7.92 21.51 9.54
N ASN A 100 -7.96 22.06 8.32
CA ASN A 100 -7.89 23.51 8.09
C ASN A 100 -9.16 24.14 7.49
N MET A 101 -10.08 23.36 6.92
CA MET A 101 -11.26 23.89 6.23
C MET A 101 -12.56 23.58 6.97
N ALA A 102 -13.51 24.52 6.93
CA ALA A 102 -14.87 24.27 7.39
C ALA A 102 -15.57 23.25 6.47
N LYS A 103 -16.15 22.20 7.07
CA LYS A 103 -16.87 21.14 6.35
C LYS A 103 -18.06 21.75 5.60
N GLY A 104 -18.01 21.73 4.26
CA GLY A 104 -19.15 22.14 3.42
C GLY A 104 -18.83 22.94 2.15
N GLY A 105 -17.60 23.43 1.95
CA GLY A 105 -17.22 24.12 0.71
C GLY A 105 -17.04 23.16 -0.48
N THR A 106 -17.39 23.56 -1.69
CA THR A 106 -17.13 22.79 -2.94
C THR A 106 -15.66 22.38 -3.08
N LEU A 107 -14.75 23.25 -2.66
CA LEU A 107 -13.31 22.99 -2.64
C LEU A 107 -12.94 21.84 -1.68
N TYR A 108 -13.58 21.77 -0.51
CA TYR A 108 -13.37 20.71 0.47
C TYR A 108 -13.81 19.34 -0.10
N THR A 109 -14.99 19.27 -0.74
CA THR A 109 -15.47 18.02 -1.35
C THR A 109 -14.54 17.51 -2.46
N VAL A 110 -13.98 18.41 -3.28
CA VAL A 110 -13.01 18.03 -4.33
C VAL A 110 -11.71 17.52 -3.71
N LEU A 111 -11.19 18.20 -2.68
CA LEU A 111 -9.97 17.79 -1.96
C LEU A 111 -10.17 16.44 -1.24
N GLU A 112 -11.32 16.23 -0.61
CA GLU A 112 -11.70 14.99 0.04
C GLU A 112 -11.81 13.83 -0.96
N PHE A 113 -12.41 14.09 -2.13
CA PHE A 113 -12.53 13.10 -3.18
C PHE A 113 -11.17 12.72 -3.77
N ILE A 114 -10.31 13.69 -4.09
CA ILE A 114 -8.99 13.44 -4.68
C ILE A 114 -8.04 12.76 -3.69
N GLY A 115 -8.12 13.12 -2.40
CA GLY A 115 -7.27 12.53 -1.37
C GLY A 115 -7.84 11.27 -0.72
N ASN A 116 -8.97 10.74 -1.19
CA ASN A 116 -9.41 9.41 -0.78
C ASN A 116 -8.38 8.36 -1.26
N PRO A 117 -8.00 7.37 -0.42
CA PRO A 117 -7.01 6.36 -0.81
C PRO A 117 -7.35 5.62 -2.10
N ILE A 118 -8.62 5.32 -2.36
CA ILE A 118 -9.05 4.58 -3.56
C ILE A 118 -8.81 5.42 -4.82
N THR A 119 -9.23 6.69 -4.80
CA THR A 119 -9.09 7.61 -5.94
C THR A 119 -7.63 8.03 -6.13
N ALA A 120 -6.90 8.32 -5.05
CA ALA A 120 -5.49 8.65 -5.07
C ALA A 120 -4.66 7.51 -5.68
N MET A 121 -4.92 6.27 -5.28
CA MET A 121 -4.25 5.10 -5.86
C MET A 121 -4.62 4.89 -7.32
N PHE A 122 -5.88 5.11 -7.70
CA PHE A 122 -6.32 5.02 -9.08
C PHE A 122 -5.60 6.03 -9.97
N ILE A 123 -5.55 7.31 -9.56
CA ILE A 123 -4.81 8.37 -10.26
C ILE A 123 -3.32 8.02 -10.35
N ALA A 124 -2.72 7.53 -9.26
CA ALA A 124 -1.32 7.16 -9.22
C ALA A 124 -0.97 6.04 -10.22
N VAL A 125 -1.87 5.07 -10.43
CA VAL A 125 -1.68 4.02 -11.44
C VAL A 125 -1.60 4.61 -12.85
N PHE A 126 -2.49 5.53 -13.23
CA PHE A 126 -2.40 6.19 -14.55
C PHE A 126 -1.11 6.99 -14.71
N VAL A 127 -0.72 7.73 -13.66
CA VAL A 127 0.54 8.48 -13.66
C VAL A 127 1.74 7.52 -13.78
N ALA A 128 1.70 6.36 -13.13
CA ALA A 128 2.73 5.34 -13.24
C ALA A 128 2.82 4.75 -14.66
N TYR A 129 1.67 4.44 -15.30
CA TYR A 129 1.64 3.95 -16.68
C TYR A 129 2.26 4.96 -17.64
N TYR A 130 1.95 6.25 -17.43
CA TYR A 130 2.50 7.32 -18.25
C TYR A 130 3.99 7.57 -17.99
N MET A 131 4.40 7.79 -16.73
CA MET A 131 5.78 8.15 -16.38
C MET A 131 6.76 6.99 -16.49
N LEU A 132 6.38 5.80 -16.02
CA LEU A 132 7.28 4.65 -15.94
C LEU A 132 7.15 3.72 -17.15
N GLY A 133 6.01 3.74 -17.85
CA GLY A 133 5.76 2.94 -19.05
C GLY A 133 5.96 3.74 -20.34
N ILE A 134 4.97 4.55 -20.70
CA ILE A 134 4.87 5.21 -22.03
C ILE A 134 6.05 6.17 -22.27
N ARG A 135 6.45 6.96 -21.26
CA ARG A 135 7.60 7.87 -21.38
C ARG A 135 8.93 7.18 -21.65
N ARG A 136 9.01 5.86 -21.46
CA ARG A 136 10.20 5.05 -21.74
C ARG A 136 10.09 4.19 -22.99
N GLN A 137 9.11 4.47 -23.85
CA GLN A 137 8.89 3.71 -25.08
C GLN A 137 8.60 2.23 -24.80
N MET A 138 8.02 1.90 -23.64
CA MET A 138 7.54 0.53 -23.39
C MET A 138 6.28 0.28 -24.23
N GLY A 139 6.29 -0.80 -25.02
CA GLY A 139 5.14 -1.22 -25.80
C GLY A 139 3.95 -1.61 -24.91
N MET A 140 2.73 -1.35 -25.39
CA MET A 140 1.49 -1.63 -24.63
C MET A 140 1.37 -3.11 -24.20
N GLY A 141 1.87 -4.05 -25.00
CA GLY A 141 1.90 -5.47 -24.65
C GLY A 141 2.74 -5.77 -23.40
N VAL A 142 3.86 -5.07 -23.21
CA VAL A 142 4.71 -5.22 -22.02
C VAL A 142 4.01 -4.65 -20.78
N LEU A 143 3.32 -3.52 -20.91
CA LEU A 143 2.49 -2.98 -19.83
C LEU A 143 1.37 -3.96 -19.43
N LEU A 144 0.71 -4.59 -20.40
CA LEU A 144 -0.30 -5.60 -20.14
C LEU A 144 0.28 -6.78 -19.34
N THR A 145 1.41 -7.35 -19.77
CA THR A 145 2.08 -8.44 -19.04
C THR A 145 2.45 -8.05 -17.60
N HIS A 146 2.96 -6.83 -17.37
CA HIS A 146 3.22 -6.34 -16.01
C HIS A 146 1.95 -6.22 -15.18
N THR A 147 0.85 -5.81 -15.80
CA THR A 147 -0.47 -5.73 -15.15
C THR A 147 -0.96 -7.11 -14.74
N GLU A 148 -0.89 -8.09 -15.65
CA GLU A 148 -1.29 -9.49 -15.42
C GLU A 148 -0.49 -10.14 -14.29
N ASN A 149 0.83 -9.93 -14.27
CA ASN A 149 1.70 -10.40 -13.18
C ASN A 149 1.31 -9.78 -11.82
N GLY A 150 0.89 -8.51 -11.82
CA GLY A 150 0.37 -7.82 -10.65
C GLY A 150 -0.94 -8.45 -10.15
N PHE A 151 -1.87 -8.75 -11.06
CA PHE A 151 -3.13 -9.43 -10.74
C PHE A 151 -2.92 -10.81 -10.12
N GLY A 152 -2.01 -11.61 -10.69
CA GLY A 152 -1.65 -12.92 -10.14
C GLY A 152 -1.19 -12.84 -8.68
N SER A 153 -0.41 -11.81 -8.36
CA SER A 153 0.14 -11.59 -7.00
C SER A 153 -0.94 -11.25 -5.95
N ILE A 154 -2.07 -10.66 -6.35
CA ILE A 154 -3.15 -10.26 -5.43
C ILE A 154 -4.35 -11.22 -5.44
N ALA A 155 -4.44 -12.14 -6.42
CA ALA A 155 -5.59 -13.02 -6.60
C ALA A 155 -5.93 -13.84 -5.34
N ASN A 156 -4.93 -14.44 -4.69
CA ASN A 156 -5.14 -15.20 -3.46
C ASN A 156 -5.63 -14.31 -2.30
N ILE A 157 -5.05 -13.11 -2.16
CA ILE A 157 -5.46 -12.15 -1.12
C ILE A 157 -6.92 -11.72 -1.33
N LEU A 158 -7.31 -11.43 -2.58
CA LEU A 158 -8.69 -11.08 -2.92
C LEU A 158 -9.66 -12.21 -2.60
N LEU A 159 -9.29 -13.46 -2.89
CA LEU A 159 -10.12 -14.64 -2.58
C LEU A 159 -10.33 -14.80 -1.07
N ILE A 160 -9.25 -14.67 -0.28
CA ILE A 160 -9.29 -14.78 1.18
C ILE A 160 -10.14 -13.65 1.78
N ILE A 161 -9.96 -12.41 1.33
CA ILE A 161 -10.75 -11.26 1.80
C ILE A 161 -12.23 -11.43 1.43
N GLY A 162 -12.53 -11.88 0.20
CA GLY A 162 -13.91 -12.12 -0.25
C GLY A 162 -14.61 -13.21 0.55
N ALA A 163 -13.96 -14.36 0.73
CA ALA A 163 -14.49 -15.47 1.53
C ALA A 163 -14.69 -15.07 3.00
N GLY A 164 -13.70 -14.38 3.60
CA GLY A 164 -13.81 -13.86 4.97
C GLY A 164 -14.93 -12.82 5.12
N GLY A 165 -15.12 -11.96 4.12
CA GLY A 165 -16.20 -10.98 4.09
C GLY A 165 -17.59 -11.62 4.05
N ALA A 166 -17.79 -12.63 3.19
CA ALA A 166 -19.03 -13.39 3.09
C ALA A 166 -19.32 -14.18 4.37
N PHE A 167 -18.31 -14.85 4.94
CA PHE A 167 -18.44 -15.56 6.21
C PHE A 167 -18.81 -14.62 7.37
N ASN A 168 -18.16 -13.45 7.46
CA ASN A 168 -18.51 -12.43 8.45
C ASN A 168 -19.95 -11.90 8.26
N ALA A 169 -20.45 -11.80 7.03
CA ALA A 169 -21.85 -11.42 6.79
C ALA A 169 -22.82 -12.48 7.33
N ILE A 170 -22.53 -13.77 7.12
CA ILE A 170 -23.32 -14.89 7.65
C ILE A 170 -23.32 -14.92 9.20
N LEU A 171 -22.16 -14.67 9.82
CA LEU A 171 -22.06 -14.60 11.29
C LEU A 171 -22.93 -13.48 11.88
N LYS A 172 -22.99 -12.34 11.21
CA LYS A 172 -23.84 -11.22 11.64
C LYS A 172 -25.32 -11.49 11.39
N SER A 173 -25.67 -12.08 10.24
CA SER A 173 -27.08 -12.35 9.92
C SER A 173 -27.68 -13.50 10.72
N SER A 174 -26.84 -14.39 11.28
CA SER A 174 -27.29 -15.55 12.08
C SER A 174 -27.46 -15.26 13.57
N GLY A 175 -27.13 -14.05 14.05
CA GLY A 175 -27.17 -13.70 15.48
C GLY A 175 -26.11 -14.41 16.34
N LEU A 176 -25.31 -15.30 15.74
CA LEU A 176 -24.17 -15.96 16.40
C LEU A 176 -23.13 -14.96 16.88
N ALA A 177 -22.93 -13.86 16.15
CA ALA A 177 -22.00 -12.81 16.53
C ALA A 177 -22.37 -12.15 17.88
N ASP A 178 -23.66 -11.96 18.13
CA ASP A 178 -24.16 -11.30 19.35
C ASP A 178 -24.19 -12.29 20.53
N SER A 179 -24.53 -13.56 20.26
CA SER A 179 -24.44 -14.65 21.24
C SER A 179 -23.02 -14.87 21.76
N LEU A 180 -22.00 -14.71 20.91
CA LEU A 180 -20.59 -14.82 21.30
C LEU A 180 -20.06 -13.58 22.03
N ARG A 181 -20.70 -12.42 21.86
CA ARG A 181 -20.39 -11.18 22.57
C ARG A 181 -20.94 -11.14 23.99
N GLY A 182 -21.94 -11.97 24.30
CA GLY A 182 -22.60 -12.00 25.60
C GLY A 182 -23.65 -10.90 25.78
N ASP A 183 -24.10 -10.26 24.70
CA ASP A 183 -25.21 -9.33 24.74
C ASP A 183 -26.53 -10.13 24.91
N PRO A 184 -27.47 -9.71 25.78
CA PRO A 184 -28.72 -10.42 25.95
C PRO A 184 -29.50 -10.37 24.63
N VAL A 185 -29.83 -11.55 24.11
CA VAL A 185 -30.68 -11.72 22.93
C VAL A 185 -32.05 -11.12 23.27
N GLU A 186 -32.33 -9.91 22.79
CA GLU A 186 -33.71 -9.40 22.82
C GLU A 186 -34.57 -10.27 21.89
N PRO A 187 -35.79 -10.65 22.34
CA PRO A 187 -36.67 -11.59 21.66
C PRO A 187 -37.20 -11.10 20.30
#